data_AF-A0A7C1B4N0-F1
#
_entry.id   AF-A0A7C1B4N0-F1
#
_cell.length_a   1.000
_cell.length_b   1.000
_cell.length_c   1.000
_cell.angle_alpha   90.00
_cell.angle_beta   90.00
_cell.angle_gamma   90.00
#
_symmetry.space_group_name_H-M   'P 1'
#
loop_
_entity.id
_entity.type
_entity.pdbx_description
1 polymer ?
#
loop_
_entity_poly.entity_id
_entity_poly.type
_entity_poly.pdbx_seq_one_letter_code
_entity_poly.pdbx_strand_id
1 'polypeptide(L)' 'TYAPVIAYVSGVLGVLIGADLLNLNKIENLGAVASIGGAGTFDGIFLTGIISVLLV' A
#
# COMPACT_ATOMS: atom_id res chain seq x y z
N THR A 1 19.72 12.21 -2.26
CA THR A 1 19.16 12.43 -3.62
C THR A 1 18.04 11.48 -3.98
N TYR A 2 18.15 10.16 -3.77
CA TYR A 2 17.07 9.21 -4.15
C TYR A 2 16.31 8.58 -2.97
N ALA A 3 16.78 8.76 -1.74
CA ALA A 3 16.12 8.26 -0.52
C ALA A 3 14.60 8.51 -0.46
N PRO A 4 14.08 9.73 -0.73
CA PRO A 4 12.63 9.98 -0.66
C PRO A 4 11.85 9.20 -1.74
N VAL A 5 12.43 9.03 -2.94
CA VAL A 5 11.79 8.27 -4.03
C VAL A 5 11.75 6.79 -3.68
N ILE A 6 12.88 6.24 -3.23
CA ILE A 6 12.98 4.83 -2.85
C ILE A 6 12.02 4.52 -1.72
N ALA A 7 12.00 5.33 -0.67
CA ALA A 7 11.10 5.15 0.48
C ALA A 7 9.63 5.16 0.07
N TYR A 8 9.24 6.01 -0.89
CA TYR A 8 7.85 6.14 -1.30
C TYR A 8 7.43 4.91 -2.10
N VAL A 9 8.23 4.55 -3.10
CA VAL A 9 7.97 3.40 -3.96
C VAL A 9 7.97 2.11 -3.14
N SER A 10 8.97 1.90 -2.28
CA SER A 10 9.02 0.70 -1.43
C SER A 10 7.89 0.67 -0.41
N GLY A 11 7.50 1.83 0.14
CA GLY A 11 6.41 1.95 1.09
C GLY A 11 5.06 1.63 0.46
N VAL A 12 4.75 2.23 -0.68
CA VAL A 12 3.52 1.99 -1.44
C VAL A 12 3.42 0.52 -1.86
N LEU A 13 4.51 -0.06 -2.39
CA LEU A 13 4.54 -1.48 -2.74
C LEU A 13 4.32 -2.37 -1.51
N GLY A 14 4.93 -2.04 -0.37
CA GLY A 14 4.72 -2.75 0.89
C GLY A 14 3.26 -2.72 1.36
N VAL A 15 2.60 -1.56 1.26
CA VAL A 15 1.19 -1.39 1.63
C VAL A 15 0.28 -2.18 0.68
N LEU A 16 0.48 -2.10 -0.64
CA LEU A 16 -0.31 -2.86 -1.61
C LEU A 16 -0.14 -4.38 -1.44
N ILE A 17 1.09 -4.84 -1.24
CA ILE A 17 1.37 -6.27 -1.01
C ILE A 17 0.72 -6.71 0.29
N GLY A 18 0.96 -6.01 1.39
CA GLY A 18 0.51 -6.41 2.72
C GLY A 18 -0.99 -6.28 2.94
N ALA A 19 -1.57 -5.14 2.57
CA ALA A 19 -2.97 -4.82 2.85
C ALA A 19 -3.91 -5.49 1.84
N ASP A 20 -3.56 -5.51 0.55
CA ASP A 20 -4.43 -6.05 -0.49
C ASP A 20 -4.01 -7.45 -0.94
N LEU A 21 -2.80 -7.63 -1.48
CA LEU A 21 -2.41 -8.89 -2.15
C LEU A 21 -2.38 -10.10 -1.20
N LEU A 22 -1.82 -9.95 0.00
CA LEU A 22 -1.74 -11.04 0.98
C LEU A 22 -3.10 -11.39 1.59
N ASN A 23 -4.14 -10.57 1.38
CA ASN A 23 -5.50 -10.80 1.88
C ASN A 23 -6.47 -11.34 0.81
N LEU A 24 -6.00 -11.57 -0.42
CA LEU A 24 -6.85 -12.05 -1.53
C LEU A 24 -7.53 -13.40 -1.24
N ASN A 25 -6.90 -14.27 -0.45
CA ASN A 25 -7.45 -15.55 0.00
C ASN A 25 -8.73 -15.39 0.85
N LYS A 26 -8.93 -14.24 1.51
CA LYS A 26 -10.17 -13.94 2.25
C LYS A 26 -11.35 -13.65 1.33
N ILE A 27 -11.05 -13.31 0.08
CA ILE A 27 -12.03 -12.86 -0.92
C ILE A 27 -12.37 -13.99 -1.91
N GLU A 28 -11.50 -14.98 -2.04
CA GLU A 28 -11.64 -16.14 -2.94
C GLU A 28 -13.00 -16.86 -2.80
N ASN A 29 -13.58 -16.89 -1.60
CA ASN A 29 -14.86 -17.57 -1.33
C ASN A 29 -16.11 -16.68 -1.46
N LEU A 30 -15.96 -15.38 -1.75
CA LEU A 30 -17.09 -14.44 -1.77
C LEU A 30 -17.86 -14.41 -3.10
N GLY A 31 -17.34 -15.04 -4.16
CA GLY A 31 -17.99 -15.08 -5.49
C GLY A 31 -18.22 -13.69 -6.11
N ALA A 32 -17.55 -12.66 -5.60
CA ALA A 32 -17.76 -11.26 -5.92
C ALA A 32 -16.45 -10.59 -6.36
N VAL A 33 -16.57 -9.57 -7.20
CA VAL A 33 -15.44 -8.71 -7.59
C VAL A 33 -15.10 -7.82 -6.40
N ALA A 34 -13.89 -7.92 -5.87
CA ALA A 34 -13.39 -7.03 -4.83
C ALA A 34 -12.54 -5.91 -5.42
N SER A 35 -12.68 -4.73 -4.81
CA SER A 35 -11.82 -3.59 -5.09
C SER A 35 -10.54 -3.69 -4.27
N ILE A 36 -9.40 -3.53 -4.92
CA ILE A 36 -8.10 -3.30 -4.29
C ILE A 36 -7.98 -1.81 -3.96
N GLY A 37 -7.44 -1.45 -2.80
CA GLY A 37 -7.27 -0.05 -2.41
C GLY A 37 -8.43 0.52 -1.59
N GLY A 38 -8.69 -0.08 -0.42
CA GLY A 38 -9.63 0.46 0.58
C GLY A 38 -9.03 1.58 1.44
N ALA A 39 -9.78 2.02 2.46
CA ALA A 39 -9.35 3.09 3.37
C ALA A 39 -7.99 2.79 4.04
N GLY A 40 -7.76 1.56 4.50
CA GLY A 40 -6.48 1.17 5.10
C GLY A 40 -5.29 1.20 4.13
N THR A 41 -5.48 0.83 2.86
CA THR A 41 -4.45 0.93 1.82
C THR A 41 -4.14 2.40 1.52
N PHE A 42 -5.17 3.24 1.41
CA PHE A 42 -5.00 4.67 1.20
C PHE A 42 -4.24 5.34 2.35
N ASP A 43 -4.62 5.06 3.60
CA ASP A 43 -3.96 5.60 4.80
C ASP A 43 -2.48 5.19 4.85
N GLY A 44 -2.19 3.93 4.51
CA GLY A 44 -0.82 3.43 4.39
C GLY A 44 -0.01 4.16 3.32
N ILE A 45 -0.55 4.32 2.12
CA ILE A 45 0.10 5.06 1.03
C ILE A 45 0.33 6.52 1.42
N PHE A 46 -0.66 7.16 2.04
CA PHE A 46 -0.54 8.54 2.51
C PHE A 46 0.58 8.71 3.54
N LEU A 47 0.64 7.83 4.54
CA LEU A 47 1.70 7.83 5.54
C LEU A 47 3.08 7.59 4.92
N THR A 48 3.20 6.66 3.96
CA THR A 48 4.47 6.43 3.26
C THR A 48 4.95 7.68 2.51
N GLY A 49 4.02 8.46 1.95
CA GLY A 49 4.31 9.76 1.34
C GLY A 49 4.87 10.77 2.34
N ILE A 50 4.26 10.89 3.52
CA ILE A 50 4.75 11.77 4.60
C ILE A 50 6.17 11.36 5.00
N ILE A 51 6.39 10.08 5.28
CA ILE A 51 7.70 9.55 5.71
C ILE A 51 8.75 9.82 4.63
N SER A 52 8.40 9.63 3.35
CA SER A 52 9.32 9.88 2.24
C SER A 52 9.81 11.32 2.19
N VAL A 53 8.92 12.30 2.34
CA VAL A 53 9.30 13.72 2.27
C VAL A 53 10.22 14.11 3.42
N LEU A 54 10.13 13.43 4.58
CA LEU A 54 11.03 13.66 5.71
C LEU A 54 12.46 13.15 5.46
N LEU A 55 12.67 12.31 4.44
CA LEU A 55 13.97 11.76 4.07
C LEU A 55 14.68 12.55 2.95
N VAL A 56 14.24 13.80 2.72
CA VAL A 56 14.85 14.75 1.76
C VAL A 56 16.31 15.06 2.09
#